data_AF-A0A147KCD6-F1
#
_entry.id   AF-A0A147KCD6-F1
#
_cell.length_a   1.000
_cell.length_b   1.000
_cell.length_c   1.000
_cell.angle_alpha   90.00
_cell.angle_beta   90.00
_cell.angle_gamma   90.00
#
_symmetry.space_group_name_H-M   'P 1'
#
loop_
_entity.id
_entity.type
_entity.pdbx_description
1 polymer ?
#
loop_
_entity_poly.entity_id
_entity_poly.type
_entity_poly.pdbx_seq_one_letter_code
_entity_poly.pdbx_strand_id
1 'polypeptide(L)'
;MLVIGLLLVPLFLFSLYISLKFTWGEAGKSEEGKALLHRSYVWSAPIFPIGWLLLESYHKYIQVLHFETYRTTIWILVLLTFIIQGAFIFRNKKSVSPVI
;
A
#
# COMPACT_ATOMS: atom_id res chain seq x y z
N MET A 1 9.23 17.58 -2.44
CA MET A 1 8.68 17.09 -1.15
C MET A 1 7.22 17.47 -0.95
N LEU A 2 6.86 18.77 -0.96
CA LEU A 2 5.47 19.22 -0.79
C LEU A 2 4.51 18.66 -1.85
N VAL A 3 4.92 18.62 -3.12
CA VAL A 3 4.14 18.06 -4.23
C VAL A 3 3.91 16.55 -4.10
N ILE A 4 4.93 15.81 -3.67
CA ILE A 4 4.83 14.36 -3.44
C ILE A 4 3.85 14.08 -2.30
N GLY A 5 3.94 14.84 -1.20
CA GLY A 5 2.98 14.76 -0.10
C GLY A 5 1.55 15.12 -0.55
N LEU A 6 1.38 16.19 -1.32
CA LEU A 6 0.08 16.66 -1.78
C LEU A 6 -0.63 15.66 -2.71
N LEU A 7 0.13 14.84 -3.45
CA LEU A 7 -0.44 13.82 -4.34
C LEU A 7 -0.58 12.47 -3.65
N LEU A 8 0.48 11.99 -2.98
CA LEU A 8 0.48 10.65 -2.39
C LEU A 8 -0.39 10.56 -1.15
N VAL A 9 -0.49 11.62 -0.33
CA VAL A 9 -1.28 11.55 0.91
C VAL A 9 -2.78 11.41 0.63
N PRO A 10 -3.42 12.20 -0.26
CA PRO A 10 -4.82 11.97 -0.59
C PRO A 10 -5.08 10.61 -1.21
N LEU A 11 -4.19 10.14 -2.09
CA LEU A 11 -4.30 8.82 -2.70
C LEU A 11 -4.18 7.70 -1.66
N PHE A 12 -3.24 7.84 -0.72
CA PHE A 12 -3.07 6.94 0.40
C PHE A 12 -4.32 6.92 1.29
N LEU A 13 -4.87 8.08 1.67
CA LEU A 13 -6.06 8.15 2.51
C LEU A 13 -7.26 7.50 1.82
N PHE A 14 -7.42 7.71 0.51
CA PHE A 14 -8.46 7.06 -0.28
C PHE A 14 -8.29 5.53 -0.33
N SER A 15 -7.08 5.05 -0.62
CA SER A 15 -6.77 3.62 -0.61
C SER A 15 -6.95 2.99 0.76
N LEU A 16 -6.54 3.68 1.83
CA LEU A 16 -6.72 3.24 3.21
C LEU A 16 -8.20 3.14 3.56
N TYR A 17 -9.01 4.14 3.19
CA TYR A 17 -10.46 4.11 3.38
C TYR A 17 -11.08 2.90 2.68
N ILE A 18 -10.69 2.61 1.44
CA ILE A 18 -11.17 1.43 0.69
C ILE A 18 -10.79 0.13 1.42
N SER A 19 -9.52 -0.01 1.82
CA SER A 19 -9.02 -1.20 2.50
C SER A 19 -9.76 -1.44 3.81
N LEU A 20 -9.91 -0.41 4.65
CA LEU A 20 -10.62 -0.50 5.93
C LEU A 20 -12.11 -0.80 5.74
N LYS A 21 -12.78 -0.08 4.84
CA LYS A 21 -14.20 -0.31 4.53
C LYS A 21 -14.45 -1.73 4.04
N PHE A 22 -13.58 -2.26 3.17
CA PHE A 22 -13.70 -3.61 2.67
C PHE A 22 -13.45 -4.64 3.78
N THR A 23 -12.38 -4.46 4.57
CA THR A 23 -11.98 -5.39 5.63
C THR A 23 -13.03 -5.51 6.74
N TRP A 24 -13.65 -4.40 7.13
CA TRP A 24 -14.65 -4.39 8.20
C TRP A 24 -16.07 -4.64 7.72
N GLY A 25 -16.33 -4.45 6.42
CA GLY A 25 -17.64 -4.72 5.82
C GLY A 25 -17.93 -6.22 5.66
N GLU A 26 -19.19 -6.56 5.44
CA GLU A 26 -19.63 -7.95 5.27
C GLU A 26 -18.94 -8.65 4.10
N ALA A 27 -18.71 -7.93 3.00
CA ALA A 27 -18.01 -8.44 1.82
C ALA A 27 -16.57 -8.88 2.11
N GLY A 28 -15.87 -8.29 3.09
CA GLY A 28 -14.53 -8.72 3.49
C GLY A 28 -14.53 -9.91 4.46
N LYS A 29 -15.66 -10.18 5.12
CA LYS A 29 -15.81 -11.28 6.07
C LYS A 29 -16.24 -12.58 5.40
N SER A 30 -16.72 -12.53 4.16
CA SER A 30 -16.97 -13.72 3.34
C SER A 30 -15.65 -14.45 3.01
N GLU A 31 -15.73 -15.74 2.68
CA GLU A 31 -14.55 -16.52 2.30
C GLU A 31 -13.86 -15.95 1.04
N GLU A 32 -14.65 -15.51 0.06
CA GLU A 32 -14.16 -14.82 -1.13
C GLU A 32 -13.48 -13.48 -0.80
N GLY A 33 -14.04 -12.73 0.17
CA GLY A 33 -13.46 -11.49 0.68
C GLY A 33 -12.14 -11.68 1.38
N LYS A 34 -12.04 -12.69 2.25
CA LYS A 34 -10.78 -13.08 2.90
C LYS A 34 -9.74 -13.51 1.88
N ALA A 35 -10.13 -14.28 0.86
CA ALA A 35 -9.22 -14.67 -0.22
C ALA A 35 -8.72 -13.46 -1.02
N LEU A 36 -9.58 -12.48 -1.28
CA LEU A 36 -9.19 -11.23 -1.93
C LEU A 36 -8.24 -10.40 -1.05
N LEU A 37 -8.52 -10.28 0.25
CA LEU A 37 -7.64 -9.60 1.20
C LEU A 37 -6.27 -10.26 1.23
N HIS A 38 -6.21 -11.58 1.37
CA HIS A 38 -4.96 -12.33 1.35
C HIS A 38 -4.17 -12.07 0.06
N ARG A 39 -4.82 -12.15 -1.10
CA ARG A 39 -4.16 -11.83 -2.39
C ARG A 39 -3.65 -10.39 -2.42
N SER A 40 -4.43 -9.43 -1.93
CA SER A 40 -4.01 -8.03 -1.86
C SER A 40 -2.75 -7.86 -1.02
N TYR A 41 -2.67 -8.55 0.12
CA TYR A 41 -1.48 -8.55 0.98
C TYR A 41 -0.29 -9.23 0.32
N VAL A 42 -0.48 -10.37 -0.34
CA VAL A 42 0.61 -11.04 -1.09
C VAL A 42 1.21 -10.12 -2.15
N TRP A 43 0.39 -9.32 -2.81
CA TRP A 43 0.84 -8.36 -3.82
C TRP A 43 1.51 -7.12 -3.22
N SER A 44 0.97 -6.58 -2.12
CA SER A 44 1.48 -5.32 -1.56
C SER A 44 2.63 -5.52 -0.56
N ALA A 45 2.62 -6.60 0.23
CA ALA A 45 3.57 -6.82 1.30
C ALA A 45 5.04 -6.83 0.86
N PRO A 46 5.42 -7.37 -0.33
CA PRO A 46 6.81 -7.35 -0.78
C PRO A 46 7.35 -5.95 -1.11
N ILE A 47 6.48 -4.96 -1.38
CA ILE A 47 6.89 -3.61 -1.78
C ILE A 47 7.78 -2.98 -0.72
N PHE A 48 7.38 -3.08 0.55
CA PHE A 48 8.14 -2.51 1.65
C PHE A 48 9.53 -3.14 1.86
N PRO A 49 9.69 -4.46 2.09
CA PRO A 49 11.01 -5.05 2.28
C PRO A 49 11.90 -4.91 1.04
N ILE A 50 11.37 -5.01 -0.18
CA ILE A 50 12.15 -4.81 -1.41
C ILE A 50 12.60 -3.35 -1.53
N GLY A 51 11.69 -2.40 -1.41
CA GLY A 51 12.04 -0.98 -1.50
C GLY A 51 12.97 -0.52 -0.38
N TRP A 52 12.82 -1.07 0.82
CA TRP A 52 13.73 -0.81 1.93
C TRP A 52 15.12 -1.39 1.65
N LEU A 53 15.21 -2.63 1.17
CA LEU A 53 16.50 -3.24 0.81
C LEU A 53 17.23 -2.43 -0.29
N LEU A 54 16.49 -1.91 -1.27
CA LEU A 54 17.04 -1.03 -2.29
C LEU A 54 17.54 0.29 -1.69
N LEU A 55 16.76 0.90 -0.79
CA LEU A 55 17.15 2.12 -0.08
C LEU A 55 18.42 1.92 0.75
N GLU A 56 18.50 0.85 1.52
CA GLU A 56 19.68 0.50 2.32
C GLU A 56 20.90 0.23 1.46
N SER A 57 20.73 -0.52 0.37
CA SER A 57 21.82 -0.81 -0.56
C SER A 57 22.35 0.48 -1.18
N TYR A 58 21.46 1.41 -1.57
CA TYR A 58 21.85 2.72 -2.07
C TYR A 58 22.59 3.54 -0.99
N HIS A 59 22.03 3.62 0.21
CA HIS A 59 22.60 4.36 1.33
C HIS A 59 24.01 3.88 1.67
N LYS A 60 24.23 2.56 1.64
CA LYS A 60 25.50 1.95 2.04
C LYS A 60 26.56 1.93 0.94
N TYR A 61 26.18 1.62 -0.30
CA TYR A 61 27.15 1.32 -1.36
C TYR A 61 27.29 2.41 -2.42
N ILE A 62 26.31 3.32 -2.54
CA ILE A 62 26.31 4.37 -3.56
C ILE A 62 26.55 5.73 -2.92
N GLN A 63 25.65 6.14 -2.02
CA GLN A 63 25.73 7.44 -1.37
C GLN A 63 25.00 7.43 -0.03
N VAL A 64 25.71 7.83 1.03
CA VAL A 64 25.13 8.03 2.36
C VAL A 64 24.07 9.14 2.28
N LEU A 65 22.83 8.75 2.52
CA LEU A 65 21.68 9.65 2.58
C LEU A 65 21.62 10.38 3.92
N HIS A 66 21.32 11.67 3.88
CA HIS A 66 20.94 12.42 5.08
C HIS A 66 19.64 11.89 5.68
N PHE A 67 19.50 12.05 6.99
CA PHE A 67 18.34 11.57 7.76
C PHE A 67 17.00 11.99 7.15
N GLU A 68 16.86 13.26 6.74
CA GLU A 68 15.62 13.78 6.15
C GLU A 68 15.23 13.06 4.85
N THR A 69 16.20 12.82 3.97
CA THR A 69 15.97 12.10 2.71
C THR A 69 15.62 10.64 2.99
N TYR A 70 16.36 9.98 3.87
CA TYR A 70 16.10 8.59 4.26
C TYR A 70 14.69 8.44 4.86
N ARG A 71 14.35 9.26 5.86
CA ARG A 71 13.03 9.28 6.52
C ARG A 71 11.91 9.50 5.49
N THR A 72 12.10 10.43 4.56
CA THR A 72 11.09 10.73 3.55
C THR A 72 10.91 9.58 2.55
N THR A 73 11.99 8.92 2.14
CA THR A 73 11.89 7.76 1.25
C THR A 73 11.18 6.58 1.92
N ILE A 74 11.46 6.32 3.21
CA ILE A 74 10.70 5.33 4.00
C ILE A 74 9.22 5.70 4.02
N TRP A 75 8.89 6.97 4.26
CA TRP A 75 7.50 7.42 4.28
C TRP A 75 6.80 7.18 2.94
N ILE A 76 7.44 7.54 1.83
CA ILE A 76 6.93 7.27 0.47
C ILE A 76 6.69 5.77 0.27
N LEU A 77 7.62 4.93 0.73
CA LEU A 77 7.52 3.48 0.59
C LEU A 77 6.32 2.89 1.35
N VAL A 78 6.05 3.40 2.56
CA VAL A 78 4.85 3.05 3.33
C VAL A 78 3.59 3.47 2.57
N LEU A 79 3.53 4.72 2.09
CA LEU A 79 2.37 5.21 1.34
C LEU A 79 2.09 4.35 0.10
N LEU A 80 3.12 4.05 -0.69
CA LEU A 80 3.00 3.21 -1.89
C LEU A 80 2.48 1.81 -1.57
N THR A 81 2.95 1.20 -0.49
CA THR A 81 2.51 -0.14 -0.06
C THR A 81 0.99 -0.18 0.14
N PHE A 82 0.44 0.76 0.90
CA PHE A 82 -1.00 0.85 1.15
C PHE A 82 -1.80 1.32 -0.07
N ILE A 83 -1.23 2.20 -0.90
CA ILE A 83 -1.86 2.63 -2.15
C ILE A 83 -2.10 1.43 -3.05
N ILE A 84 -1.08 0.58 -3.25
CA ILE A 84 -1.20 -0.63 -4.07
C ILE A 84 -2.18 -1.62 -3.45
N GLN A 85 -2.16 -1.81 -2.14
CA GLN A 85 -3.12 -2.69 -1.46
C GLN A 85 -4.57 -2.23 -1.70
N GLY A 86 -4.86 -0.94 -1.44
CA GLY A 86 -6.21 -0.38 -1.63
C GLY A 86 -6.64 -0.37 -3.10
N ALA A 87 -5.73 -0.10 -4.03
CA ALA A 87 -6.00 -0.16 -5.46
C ALA A 87 -6.32 -1.59 -5.92
N PHE A 88 -5.61 -2.59 -5.40
CA PHE A 88 -5.87 -4.00 -5.68
C PHE A 88 -7.27 -4.39 -5.22
N ILE A 89 -7.65 -4.02 -4.00
CA ILE A 89 -9.00 -4.25 -3.45
C ILE A 89 -10.04 -3.50 -4.30
N PHE A 90 -9.83 -2.23 -4.61
CA PHE A 90 -10.76 -1.41 -5.38
C PHE A 90 -11.07 -2.02 -6.76
N ARG A 91 -10.04 -2.53 -7.44
CA ARG A 91 -10.17 -3.15 -8.77
C ARG A 91 -10.90 -4.48 -8.72
N ASN A 92 -10.65 -5.29 -7.69
CA ASN A 92 -11.11 -6.68 -7.63
C ASN A 92 -12.36 -6.89 -6.75
N LYS A 93 -12.79 -5.92 -5.94
CA LYS A 93 -13.97 -6.06 -5.05
C LYS A 93 -15.28 -6.40 -5.77
N LYS A 94 -15.39 -6.11 -7.07
CA LYS A 94 -16.56 -6.43 -7.89
C LYS A 94 -16.77 -7.94 -8.05
N SER A 95 -15.72 -8.76 -7.92
CA SER A 95 -15.84 -10.21 -8.01
C SER A 95 -16.32 -10.87 -6.72
N VAL A 96 -16.53 -10.09 -5.66
CA VAL A 96 -16.89 -10.57 -4.30
C VAL A 96 -18.24 -9.99 -3.85
N SER A 97 -18.82 -9.06 -4.62
CA SER A 97 -20.14 -8.52 -4.27
C SER A 97 -21.19 -9.61 -4.45
N PRO A 98 -22.08 -9.85 -3.47
CA PRO A 98 -23.23 -10.69 -3.71
C PRO A 98 -24.02 -10.05 -4.85
N VAL A 99 -24.38 -10.86 -5.84
CA VAL A 99 -25.39 -10.52 -6.84
C VAL A 99 -26.57 -9.93 -6.08
N ILE A 100 -26.87 -8.65 -6.33
CA ILE A 100 -28.16 -8.06 -5.96
C ILE A 100 -29.21 -8.69 -6.87
#